data_AF-A0A6J8F0D3-F1
#
_entry.id   AF-A0A6J8F0D3-F1
#
_cell.length_a   1.000
_cell.length_b   1.000
_cell.length_c   1.000
_cell.angle_alpha   90.00
_cell.angle_beta   90.00
_cell.angle_gamma   90.00
#
_symmetry.space_group_name_H-M   'P 1'
#
loop_
_entity.id
_entity.type
_entity.pdbx_description
1 polymer ?
#
loop_
_entity_poly.entity_id
_entity_poly.type
_entity_poly.pdbx_seq_one_letter_code
_entity_poly.pdbx_strand_id
1 'polypeptide(L)'
;METQVEIYLVASGAVKKDGAVQVAIILNCAGPNIVDIFDQIQWTEGGDEKKPDKLFEKLEAYCNPRKNEVLESHRFWMVPYQEPFDNFLTELRTRANSRNFQEKDRMMRDKIIFYATDKLQELLLREDKINLDKAIKICRAYEQSNKHVKELIESTKLTHTVNKVTHHDKFKKKNLPT
;
A
#
# COMPACT_ATOMS: atom_id res chain seq x y z
N MET A 1 -4.97 10.72 9.90
CA MET A 1 -5.29 12.10 10.29
C MET A 1 -4.35 12.55 11.40
N GLU A 2 -4.27 11.78 12.49
CA GLU A 2 -3.31 11.96 13.59
C GLU A 2 -1.87 12.20 13.11
N THR A 3 -1.30 11.30 12.31
CA THR A 3 0.08 11.43 11.80
C THR A 3 0.34 12.71 10.98
N GLN A 4 -0.63 13.20 10.21
CA GLN A 4 -0.44 14.41 9.39
C GLN A 4 -0.45 15.68 10.25
N VAL A 5 -1.34 15.73 11.24
CA VAL A 5 -1.44 16.86 12.17
C VAL A 5 -0.23 16.90 13.10
N GLU A 6 0.25 15.75 13.57
CA GLU A 6 1.50 15.64 14.33
C GLU A 6 2.71 16.17 13.55
N ILE A 7 2.86 15.76 12.28
CA ILE A 7 3.92 16.26 11.40
C ILE A 7 3.82 17.79 11.27
N TYR A 8 2.61 18.33 11.10
CA TYR A 8 2.40 19.77 11.02
C TYR A 8 2.74 20.49 12.33
N LEU A 9 2.37 19.95 13.49
CA LEU A 9 2.72 20.51 14.79
C LEU A 9 4.24 20.56 14.97
N VAL A 10 4.95 19.50 14.58
CA VAL A 10 6.42 19.46 14.62
C VAL A 10 7.02 20.50 13.67
N ALA A 11 6.58 20.50 12.40
CA ALA A 11 7.10 21.39 11.37
C ALA A 11 6.87 22.88 11.67
N SER A 12 5.71 23.22 12.24
CA SER A 12 5.37 24.59 12.64
C SER A 12 6.01 25.02 13.97
N GLY A 13 6.68 24.11 14.67
CA GLY A 13 7.22 24.35 16.03
C GLY A 13 6.14 24.47 17.11
N ALA A 14 4.87 24.17 16.78
CA ALA A 14 3.75 24.25 17.70
C ALA A 14 3.84 23.23 18.84
N VAL A 15 4.63 22.16 18.70
CA VAL A 15 4.93 21.20 19.78
C VAL A 15 5.51 21.87 21.02
N LYS A 16 6.16 23.03 20.88
CA LYS A 16 6.73 23.79 22.03
C LYS A 16 5.73 24.74 22.69
N LYS A 17 4.55 24.93 22.11
CA LYS A 17 3.51 25.82 22.65
C LYS A 17 2.70 25.11 23.74
N ASP A 18 1.91 25.86 24.47
CA ASP A 18 1.01 25.28 25.47
C ASP A 18 -0.01 24.33 24.83
N GLY A 19 -0.53 23.40 25.64
CA GLY A 19 -1.45 22.37 25.16
C GLY A 19 -2.76 22.92 24.59
N ALA A 20 -3.26 24.06 25.08
CA ALA A 20 -4.49 24.65 24.57
C ALA A 20 -4.29 25.20 23.15
N VAL A 21 -3.14 25.81 22.86
CA VAL A 21 -2.78 26.24 21.50
C VAL A 21 -2.59 25.04 20.57
N GLN A 22 -1.99 23.95 21.06
CA GLN A 22 -1.86 22.72 20.27
C GLN A 22 -3.23 22.12 19.93
N VAL A 23 -4.14 22.04 20.90
CA VAL A 23 -5.53 21.59 20.70
C VAL A 23 -6.26 22.46 19.70
N ALA A 24 -6.16 23.79 19.80
CA ALA A 24 -6.79 24.71 18.85
C ALA A 24 -6.29 24.51 17.42
N ILE A 25 -4.98 24.24 17.24
CA ILE A 25 -4.41 23.92 15.92
C ILE A 25 -4.98 22.60 15.40
N ILE A 26 -5.05 21.56 16.25
CA ILE A 26 -5.61 20.26 15.87
C ILE A 26 -7.07 20.41 15.40
N LEU A 27 -7.90 21.12 16.16
CA LEU A 27 -9.30 21.38 15.82
C LEU A 27 -9.44 22.14 14.51
N ASN A 28 -8.61 23.16 14.28
CA ASN A 28 -8.59 23.91 13.03
C ASN A 28 -8.19 23.04 11.83
N CYS A 29 -7.22 22.13 12.01
CA CYS A 29 -6.83 21.19 10.96
C CYS A 29 -7.89 20.14 10.67
N ALA A 30 -8.67 19.74 11.69
CA ALA A 30 -9.65 18.66 11.60
C ALA A 30 -11.00 19.12 11.00
N GLY A 31 -11.30 20.42 11.10
CA GLY A 31 -12.46 21.05 10.47
C GLY A 31 -13.72 21.10 11.36
N PRO A 32 -14.80 21.73 10.88
CA PRO A 32 -15.95 22.12 11.70
C PRO A 32 -16.68 20.93 12.36
N ASN A 33 -16.81 19.81 11.65
CA ASN A 33 -17.46 18.61 12.19
C ASN A 33 -16.77 18.09 13.46
N ILE A 34 -15.44 18.26 13.55
CA ILE A 34 -14.65 17.79 14.70
C ILE A 34 -14.76 18.78 15.87
N VAL A 35 -14.97 20.07 15.59
CA VAL A 35 -15.26 21.08 16.61
C VAL A 35 -16.62 20.80 17.28
N ASP A 36 -17.64 20.47 16.51
CA ASP A 36 -18.96 20.10 17.05
C ASP A 36 -18.87 18.86 17.95
N ILE A 37 -18.03 17.89 17.57
CA ILE A 37 -17.75 16.69 18.39
C ILE A 37 -16.99 17.09 19.66
N PHE A 38 -15.99 17.97 19.56
CA PHE A 38 -15.21 18.45 20.70
C PHE A 38 -16.10 19.06 21.79
N ASP A 39 -17.06 19.89 21.40
CA ASP A 39 -18.00 20.53 22.32
C ASP A 39 -18.93 19.52 23.03
N GLN A 40 -19.12 18.33 22.45
CA GLN A 40 -19.92 17.25 23.03
C GLN A 40 -19.09 16.30 23.92
N ILE A 41 -17.75 16.38 23.90
CA ILE A 41 -16.90 15.49 24.68
C ILE A 41 -17.08 15.77 26.18
N GLN A 42 -17.40 14.70 26.92
CA GLN A 42 -17.35 14.71 28.37
C GLN A 42 -15.91 14.42 28.83
N TRP A 43 -15.29 15.43 29.44
CA TRP A 43 -13.94 15.38 29.99
C TRP A 43 -13.97 14.81 31.41
N THR A 44 -13.01 13.93 31.69
CA THR A 44 -12.94 13.20 32.96
C THR A 44 -12.25 14.01 34.06
N GLU A 45 -11.23 14.79 33.69
CA GLU A 45 -10.49 15.63 34.61
C GLU A 45 -10.43 17.06 34.07
N GLY A 46 -10.44 18.06 34.97
CA GLY A 46 -10.26 19.45 34.58
C GLY A 46 -8.89 19.68 33.96
N GLY A 47 -8.84 20.23 32.75
CA GLY A 47 -7.61 20.47 31.99
C GLY A 47 -7.27 19.38 30.97
N ASP A 48 -8.00 18.26 30.93
CA ASP A 48 -7.84 17.25 29.87
C ASP A 48 -8.19 17.80 28.49
N GLU A 49 -9.12 18.76 28.43
CA GLU A 49 -9.53 19.43 27.19
C GLU A 49 -8.39 20.23 26.53
N LYS A 50 -7.30 20.47 27.26
CA LYS A 50 -6.09 21.17 26.80
C LYS A 50 -4.94 20.21 26.50
N LYS A 51 -5.15 18.90 26.61
CA LYS A 51 -4.13 17.88 26.33
C LYS A 51 -4.38 17.26 24.95
N PRO A 52 -3.47 17.47 23.98
CA PRO A 52 -3.56 16.87 22.64
C PRO A 52 -3.79 15.35 22.66
N ASP A 53 -3.06 14.62 23.51
CA ASP A 53 -3.16 13.15 23.59
C ASP A 53 -4.58 12.71 24.00
N LYS A 54 -5.18 13.39 25.00
CA LYS A 54 -6.53 13.10 25.46
C LYS A 54 -7.57 13.43 24.40
N LEU A 55 -7.34 14.49 23.63
CA LEU A 55 -8.19 14.83 22.49
C LEU A 55 -8.18 13.71 21.44
N PHE A 56 -7.00 13.23 21.03
CA PHE A 56 -6.91 12.13 20.07
C PHE A 56 -7.56 10.85 20.59
N GLU A 57 -7.35 10.47 21.84
CA GLU A 57 -8.01 9.32 22.47
C GLU A 57 -9.55 9.42 22.38
N LYS A 58 -10.12 10.58 22.69
CA LYS A 58 -11.58 10.81 22.65
C LYS A 58 -12.12 10.82 21.22
N LEU A 59 -11.40 11.46 20.29
CA LEU A 59 -11.78 11.46 18.87
C LEU A 59 -11.70 10.06 18.27
N GLU A 60 -10.70 9.26 18.64
CA GLU A 60 -10.59 7.87 18.19
C GLU A 60 -11.76 7.04 18.73
N ALA A 61 -12.10 7.19 20.02
CA ALA A 61 -13.24 6.51 20.62
C ALA A 61 -14.58 6.92 19.99
N TYR A 62 -14.75 8.20 19.67
CA TYR A 62 -15.96 8.71 19.01
C TYR A 62 -16.09 8.18 17.58
N CYS A 63 -15.00 8.23 16.80
CA CYS A 63 -14.99 7.79 15.41
C CYS A 63 -15.07 6.26 15.28
N ASN A 64 -14.69 5.51 16.32
CA ASN A 64 -14.68 4.05 16.32
C ASN A 64 -15.29 3.48 17.62
N PRO A 65 -16.60 3.72 17.88
CA PRO A 65 -17.23 3.42 19.17
C PRO A 65 -17.43 1.92 19.41
N ARG A 66 -17.31 1.10 18.37
CA ARG A 66 -17.42 -0.37 18.43
C ARG A 66 -16.31 -0.99 17.60
N LYS A 67 -15.09 -1.05 18.15
CA LYS A 67 -14.00 -1.87 17.58
C LYS A 67 -14.39 -3.35 17.61
N ASN A 68 -15.09 -3.82 16.58
CA ASN A 68 -15.43 -5.23 16.45
C ASN A 68 -14.21 -6.00 15.92
N GLU A 69 -13.61 -6.83 16.78
CA GLU A 69 -12.43 -7.65 16.46
C GLU A 69 -12.68 -8.67 15.33
N VAL A 70 -13.90 -9.18 15.22
CA VAL A 70 -14.28 -10.08 14.13
C VAL A 70 -14.39 -9.31 12.82
N LEU A 71 -15.01 -8.12 12.83
CA LEU A 71 -15.27 -7.36 11.60
C LEU A 71 -14.00 -6.93 10.89
N GLU A 72 -13.01 -6.33 11.56
CA GLU A 72 -11.76 -6.01 10.85
C GLU A 72 -10.88 -7.22 10.59
N SER A 73 -11.01 -8.33 11.34
CA SER A 73 -10.34 -9.57 10.95
C SER A 73 -10.91 -10.04 9.62
N HIS A 74 -12.23 -10.05 9.49
CA HIS A 74 -12.90 -10.28 8.23
C HIS A 74 -12.44 -9.29 7.14
N ARG A 75 -12.36 -7.98 7.43
CA ARG A 75 -11.85 -6.98 6.46
C ARG A 75 -10.42 -7.26 6.02
N PHE A 76 -9.53 -7.66 6.93
CA PHE A 76 -8.16 -8.08 6.61
C PHE A 76 -8.16 -9.30 5.68
N TRP A 77 -8.94 -10.32 6.03
CA TRP A 77 -9.09 -11.54 5.22
C TRP A 77 -9.81 -11.30 3.89
N MET A 78 -10.46 -10.16 3.70
CA MET A 78 -11.13 -9.78 2.45
C MET A 78 -10.33 -8.80 1.58
N VAL A 79 -9.13 -8.35 1.99
CA VAL A 79 -8.29 -7.47 1.15
C VAL A 79 -7.96 -8.18 -0.16
N PRO A 80 -8.42 -7.71 -1.33
CA PRO A 80 -8.12 -8.37 -2.60
C PRO A 80 -6.66 -8.16 -3.00
N TYR A 81 -6.11 -9.10 -3.78
CA TYR A 81 -4.82 -8.90 -4.43
C TYR A 81 -4.91 -7.72 -5.42
N GLN A 82 -3.85 -6.92 -5.48
CA GLN A 82 -3.72 -5.76 -6.36
C GLN A 82 -2.30 -5.71 -6.94
N GLU A 83 -2.19 -5.45 -8.25
CA GLU A 83 -0.90 -5.17 -8.89
C GLU A 83 -0.59 -3.65 -8.87
N PRO A 84 0.69 -3.25 -8.72
CA PRO A 84 1.83 -4.10 -8.40
C PRO A 84 1.76 -4.68 -6.98
N PHE A 85 2.47 -5.77 -6.73
CA PHE A 85 2.50 -6.47 -5.44
C PHE A 85 2.74 -5.54 -4.23
N ASP A 86 3.54 -4.48 -4.41
CA ASP A 86 3.82 -3.51 -3.36
C ASP A 86 2.58 -2.70 -2.91
N ASN A 87 1.59 -2.49 -3.78
CA ASN A 87 0.31 -1.88 -3.39
C ASN A 87 -0.46 -2.81 -2.45
N PHE A 88 -0.56 -4.09 -2.82
CA PHE A 88 -1.17 -5.10 -1.98
C PHE A 88 -0.46 -5.24 -0.62
N LEU A 89 0.88 -5.25 -0.61
CA LEU A 89 1.67 -5.31 0.61
C LEU A 89 1.43 -4.08 1.52
N THR A 90 1.33 -2.89 0.93
CA THR A 90 1.09 -1.65 1.68
C THR A 90 -0.28 -1.65 2.33
N GLU A 91 -1.31 -2.11 1.62
CA GLU A 91 -2.66 -2.25 2.17
C GLU A 91 -2.68 -3.28 3.31
N LEU A 92 -2.03 -4.45 3.13
CA LEU A 92 -1.92 -5.46 4.18
C LEU A 92 -1.24 -4.92 5.44
N ARG A 93 -0.13 -4.17 5.30
CA ARG A 93 0.57 -3.53 6.42
C ARG A 93 -0.33 -2.54 7.15
N THR A 94 -1.06 -1.71 6.40
CA THR A 94 -1.97 -0.72 6.97
C THR A 94 -3.07 -1.38 7.79
N ARG A 95 -3.70 -2.44 7.25
CA ARG A 95 -4.73 -3.21 7.96
C ARG A 95 -4.19 -3.98 9.15
N ALA A 96 -3.01 -4.59 9.03
CA ALA A 96 -2.35 -5.30 10.12
C ALA A 96 -1.94 -4.36 11.25
N ASN A 97 -1.53 -3.13 10.95
CA ASN A 97 -1.15 -2.12 11.95
C ASN A 97 -2.35 -1.51 12.67
N SER A 98 -3.49 -1.35 11.98
CA SER A 98 -4.76 -0.92 12.60
C SER A 98 -5.28 -1.91 13.66
N ARG A 99 -4.74 -3.13 13.71
CA ARG A 99 -5.13 -4.18 14.64
C ARG A 99 -3.98 -4.53 15.57
N ASN A 100 -4.27 -4.73 16.85
CA ASN A 100 -3.33 -5.33 17.80
C ASN A 100 -3.26 -6.85 17.59
N PHE A 101 -3.11 -7.32 16.35
CA PHE A 101 -2.81 -8.73 16.11
C PHE A 101 -1.49 -9.08 16.80
N GLN A 102 -1.47 -10.16 17.58
CA GLN A 102 -0.25 -10.61 18.24
C GLN A 102 0.76 -11.18 17.22
N GLU A 103 0.29 -11.81 16.15
CA GLU A 103 1.13 -12.47 15.13
C GLU A 103 1.01 -11.82 13.75
N LYS A 104 1.17 -10.48 13.66
CA LYS A 104 1.02 -9.71 12.41
C LYS A 104 1.79 -10.32 11.23
N ASP A 105 3.06 -10.65 11.44
CA ASP A 105 3.94 -11.15 10.38
C ASP A 105 3.47 -12.49 9.84
N ARG A 106 3.03 -13.38 10.73
CA ARG A 106 2.50 -14.68 10.37
C ARG A 106 1.21 -14.53 9.55
N MET A 107 0.27 -13.71 10.03
CA MET A 107 -1.00 -13.48 9.33
C MET A 107 -0.79 -12.88 7.94
N MET A 108 0.10 -11.90 7.82
CA MET A 108 0.45 -11.31 6.53
C MET A 108 1.10 -12.31 5.59
N ARG A 109 2.04 -13.11 6.08
CA ARG A 109 2.67 -14.18 5.31
C ARG A 109 1.64 -15.17 4.79
N ASP A 110 0.77 -15.67 5.66
CA ASP A 110 -0.26 -16.65 5.31
C ASP A 110 -1.21 -16.05 4.28
N LYS A 111 -1.61 -14.78 4.44
CA LYS A 111 -2.43 -14.05 3.47
C LYS A 111 -1.77 -13.90 2.10
N ILE A 112 -0.47 -13.61 2.04
CA ILE A 112 0.29 -13.56 0.78
C ILE A 112 0.29 -14.92 0.09
N ILE A 113 0.57 -16.00 0.82
CA ILE A 113 0.61 -17.37 0.29
C ILE A 113 -0.76 -17.82 -0.22
N PHE A 114 -1.84 -17.47 0.48
CA PHE A 114 -3.20 -17.81 0.06
C PHE A 114 -3.67 -17.07 -1.18
N TYR A 115 -3.12 -15.89 -1.47
CA TYR A 115 -3.44 -15.15 -2.70
C TYR A 115 -2.55 -15.47 -3.88
N ALA A 116 -1.35 -15.98 -3.64
CA ALA A 116 -0.49 -16.42 -4.72
C ALA A 116 -1.20 -17.51 -5.53
N THR A 117 -1.14 -17.40 -6.85
CA THR A 117 -1.66 -18.42 -7.77
C THR A 117 -0.54 -19.06 -8.58
N ASP A 118 -0.79 -20.28 -9.06
CA ASP A 118 0.06 -21.02 -9.97
C ASP A 118 1.53 -21.07 -9.51
N LYS A 119 2.45 -20.64 -10.39
CA LYS A 119 3.90 -20.66 -10.19
C LYS A 119 4.35 -19.89 -8.95
N LEU A 120 3.69 -18.78 -8.62
CA LEU A 120 4.07 -18.01 -7.43
C LEU A 120 3.74 -18.80 -6.16
N GLN A 121 2.61 -19.51 -6.14
CA GLN A 121 2.22 -20.33 -5.00
C GLN A 121 3.17 -21.51 -4.83
N GLU A 122 3.53 -22.20 -5.92
CA GLU A 122 4.51 -23.28 -5.91
C GLU A 122 5.87 -22.82 -5.38
N LEU A 123 6.34 -21.64 -5.79
CA LEU A 123 7.61 -21.07 -5.32
C LEU A 123 7.58 -20.76 -3.82
N LEU A 124 6.47 -20.21 -3.32
CA LEU A 124 6.32 -19.89 -1.91
C LEU A 124 6.21 -21.15 -1.04
N LEU A 125 5.46 -22.17 -1.50
CA LEU A 125 5.25 -23.42 -0.76
C LEU A 125 6.46 -24.36 -0.79
N ARG A 126 7.41 -24.16 -1.72
CA ARG A 126 8.67 -24.91 -1.77
C ARG A 126 9.62 -24.57 -0.62
N GLU A 127 9.45 -23.42 0.02
CA GLU A 127 10.31 -22.97 1.11
C GLU A 127 9.91 -23.62 2.45
N ASP A 128 10.75 -24.53 2.96
CA ASP A 128 10.51 -25.24 4.23
C ASP A 128 10.28 -24.31 5.43
N LYS A 129 10.98 -23.16 5.46
CA LYS A 129 10.87 -22.14 6.51
C LYS A 129 10.65 -20.78 5.89
N ILE A 130 9.41 -20.53 5.47
CA ILE A 130 8.98 -19.24 4.94
C ILE A 130 8.57 -18.30 6.08
N ASN A 131 9.23 -17.13 6.13
CA ASN A 131 8.84 -15.99 6.95
C ASN A 131 8.33 -14.85 6.06
N LEU A 132 7.78 -13.79 6.67
CA LEU A 132 7.20 -12.67 5.92
C LEU A 132 8.21 -12.03 4.95
N ASP A 133 9.44 -11.77 5.42
CA ASP A 133 10.48 -11.16 4.59
C ASP A 133 10.87 -12.01 3.38
N LYS A 134 10.98 -13.34 3.55
CA LYS A 134 11.23 -14.26 2.44
C LYS A 134 10.06 -14.23 1.45
N ALA A 135 8.82 -14.31 1.94
CA ALA A 135 7.64 -14.26 1.08
C ALA A 135 7.62 -12.98 0.24
N ILE A 136 7.87 -11.82 0.85
CA ILE A 136 7.96 -10.52 0.17
C ILE A 136 9.06 -10.52 -0.90
N LYS A 137 10.26 -11.03 -0.58
CA LYS A 137 11.38 -11.12 -1.53
C LYS A 137 11.02 -11.99 -2.74
N ILE A 138 10.40 -13.15 -2.51
CA ILE A 138 9.98 -14.06 -3.58
C ILE A 138 8.94 -13.41 -4.47
N CYS A 139 7.91 -12.78 -3.90
CA CYS A 139 6.86 -12.10 -4.68
C CYS A 139 7.43 -10.98 -5.55
N ARG A 140 8.32 -10.13 -5.00
CA ARG A 140 8.98 -9.06 -5.77
C ARG A 140 9.88 -9.60 -6.87
N ALA A 141 10.69 -10.62 -6.57
CA ALA A 141 11.56 -11.25 -7.55
C ALA A 141 10.77 -11.91 -8.69
N TYR A 142 9.64 -12.54 -8.36
CA TYR A 142 8.72 -13.12 -9.34
C TYR A 142 8.10 -12.06 -10.26
N GLU A 143 7.60 -10.96 -9.70
CA GLU A 143 7.03 -9.87 -10.48
C GLU A 143 8.07 -9.23 -11.42
N GLN A 144 9.29 -8.98 -10.92
CA GLN A 144 10.41 -8.47 -11.73
C GLN A 144 10.83 -9.45 -12.83
N SER A 145 10.96 -10.75 -12.50
CA SER A 145 11.32 -11.77 -13.48
C SER A 145 10.29 -11.87 -14.61
N ASN A 146 9.00 -11.78 -14.28
CA ASN A 146 7.94 -11.77 -15.29
C ASN A 146 8.00 -10.52 -16.19
N LYS A 147 8.35 -9.34 -15.64
CA LYS A 147 8.59 -8.12 -16.43
C LYS A 147 9.76 -8.33 -17.40
N HIS A 148 10.92 -8.80 -16.90
CA HIS A 148 12.10 -9.05 -17.74
C HIS A 148 11.85 -10.11 -18.83
N VAL A 149 11.13 -11.19 -18.52
CA VAL A 149 10.80 -12.23 -19.51
C VAL A 149 9.92 -11.65 -20.63
N LYS A 150 8.94 -10.81 -20.30
CA LYS A 150 8.10 -10.12 -21.30
C LYS A 150 8.95 -9.22 -22.21
N GLU A 151 9.85 -8.42 -21.63
CA GLU A 151 10.77 -7.55 -22.37
C GLU A 151 11.68 -8.35 -23.33
N LEU A 152 12.23 -9.48 -22.88
CA LEU A 152 13.05 -10.37 -23.73
C LEU A 152 12.25 -10.97 -24.90
N ILE A 153 11.01 -11.38 -24.67
CA ILE A 153 10.14 -11.92 -25.74
C ILE A 153 9.81 -10.83 -26.77
N GLU A 154 9.49 -9.62 -26.32
CA GLU A 154 9.16 -8.48 -27.19
C GLU A 154 10.35 -8.05 -28.04
N SER A 155 11.54 -7.94 -27.44
CA SER A 155 12.78 -7.62 -28.17
C SER A 155 13.09 -8.66 -29.26
N THR A 156 12.88 -9.95 -28.97
CA THR A 156 13.10 -11.03 -29.94
C THR A 156 12.13 -10.94 -31.12
N LYS A 157 10.84 -10.64 -30.89
CA LYS A 157 9.84 -10.48 -31.97
C LYS A 157 10.17 -9.33 -32.93
N LEU A 158 10.71 -8.22 -32.42
CA LEU A 158 11.14 -7.10 -33.25
C LEU A 158 12.27 -7.50 -34.20
N THR A 159 13.24 -8.30 -33.75
CA THR A 159 14.35 -8.75 -34.61
C THR A 159 13.91 -9.66 -35.77
N HIS A 160 12.87 -10.48 -35.59
CA HIS A 160 12.38 -11.37 -36.65
C HIS A 160 11.52 -10.67 -37.71
N THR A 161 11.05 -9.44 -37.47
CA THR A 161 10.16 -8.71 -38.41
C THR A 161 10.95 -7.91 -39.47
N VAL A 162 12.26 -7.71 -39.29
CA VAL A 162 13.09 -6.83 -40.15
C VAL A 162 13.62 -7.53 -41.42
N ASN A 163 13.44 -8.85 -41.59
CA ASN A 163 13.94 -9.60 -42.76
C ASN A 163 12.88 -9.91 -43.83
N LYS A 164 12.09 -8.92 -44.26
CA LYS A 164 11.25 -9.04 -45.47
C LYS A 164 11.69 -8.03 -46.54
N VAL A 165 12.88 -8.25 -47.10
CA VAL A 165 13.28 -7.58 -48.35
C VAL A 165 12.57 -8.30 -49.49
N THR A 166 11.43 -7.78 -49.94
CA THR A 166 10.84 -8.16 -51.23
C THR A 166 11.76 -7.68 -52.35
N HIS A 167 12.57 -8.58 -52.89
CA HIS A 167 13.26 -8.36 -54.16
C HIS A 167 12.21 -8.20 -55.27
N HIS A 168 11.98 -6.96 -55.68
CA HIS A 168 11.21 -6.69 -56.90
C HIS A 168 12.19 -6.77 -58.08
N ASP A 169 12.22 -7.92 -58.75
CA ASP A 169 13.01 -8.10 -59.98
C ASP A 169 12.59 -7.07 -61.03
N LYS A 170 13.54 -6.24 -61.47
CA LYS A 170 13.45 -5.43 -62.68
C LYS A 170 14.70 -5.65 -63.52
N PHE A 171 14.80 -6.83 -64.14
CA PHE A 171 15.71 -7.03 -65.26
C PHE A 171 15.13 -6.35 -66.52
N LYS A 172 15.51 -5.09 -66.77
CA LYS A 172 15.38 -4.47 -68.09
C LYS A 172 16.52 -4.97 -68.99
N LYS A 173 16.22 -5.88 -69.91
CA LYS A 173 17.11 -6.16 -71.05
C LYS A 173 17.18 -4.91 -71.93
N LYS A 174 18.40 -4.40 -72.13
CA LYS A 174 18.72 -3.28 -73.01
C LYS A 174 19.42 -3.88 -74.23
N ASN A 175 18.74 -3.94 -75.37
CA ASN A 175 19.37 -4.22 -76.67
C ASN A 175 19.29 -2.94 -77.51
N LEU A 176 20.45 -2.43 -77.95
CA LEU A 176 20.64 -1.35 -78.93
C LEU A 176 21.10 -2.00 -80.27
N PRO A 177 21.08 -1.29 -81.42
CA PRO A 177 20.70 -1.85 -82.70
C PRO A 177 21.89 -2.01 -83.65
N THR A 178 21.65 -2.74 -84.73
CA THR A 178 22.23 -2.51 -86.06
C THR A 178 21.14 -2.80 -87.08
#